data_AF-A0A2S2KS06-F1
#
_entry.id   AF-A0A2S2KS06-F1
#
_cell.length_a   1.000
_cell.length_b   1.000
_cell.length_c   1.000
_cell.angle_alpha   90.00
_cell.angle_beta   90.00
_cell.angle_gamma   90.00
#
_symmetry.space_group_name_H-M   'P 1'
#
loop_
_entity.id
_entity.type
_entity.pdbx_description
1 polymer ?
#
loop_
_entity_poly.entity_id
_entity_poly.type
_entity_poly.pdbx_seq_one_letter_code
_entity_poly.pdbx_strand_id
1 'polypeptide(L)'
;MQYFQALKLGQKRVAEARAYLNTLTDGRAMPALALASTDSNIWQPVGEENLYAFVDESAGFVLTDNSGYILALVDKTGSSKTIVQGVTPKQKENLEKVFKAANIPKFEGKVILPV
;
A
#
# COMPACT_ATOMS: atom_id res chain seq x y z
N MET A 1 23.08 2.83 1.69
CA MET A 1 22.84 3.18 0.27
C MET A 1 22.86 4.70 0.13
N GLN A 2 23.29 5.23 -1.02
CA GLN A 2 23.09 6.66 -1.35
C GLN A 2 21.59 6.90 -1.60
N TYR A 3 21.05 8.04 -1.17
CA TYR A 3 19.63 8.40 -1.29
C TYR A 3 19.02 8.06 -2.67
N PHE A 4 19.70 8.45 -3.74
CA PHE A 4 19.24 8.23 -5.12
C PHE A 4 19.10 6.74 -5.50
N GLN A 5 19.97 5.87 -4.98
CA GLN A 5 19.89 4.43 -5.25
C GLN A 5 18.69 3.82 -4.52
N ALA A 6 18.46 4.21 -3.26
CA ALA A 6 17.30 3.79 -2.49
C ALA A 6 16.00 4.27 -3.16
N LEU A 7 15.96 5.53 -3.59
CA LEU A 7 14.78 6.10 -4.25
C LEU A 7 14.45 5.37 -5.56
N LYS A 8 15.45 5.13 -6.41
CA LYS A 8 15.24 4.43 -7.70
C LYS A 8 14.74 3.00 -7.50
N LEU A 9 15.30 2.28 -6.53
CA LEU A 9 14.85 0.92 -6.21
C LEU A 9 13.43 0.93 -5.62
N GLY A 10 13.14 1.88 -4.73
CA GLY A 10 11.82 2.09 -4.17
C GLY A 10 10.76 2.39 -5.23
N GLN A 11 11.05 3.30 -6.17
CA GLN A 11 10.16 3.63 -7.28
C GLN A 11 9.85 2.40 -8.16
N LYS A 12 10.84 1.52 -8.41
CA LYS A 12 10.62 0.26 -9.14
C LYS A 12 9.62 -0.64 -8.41
N ARG A 13 9.81 -0.82 -7.10
CA ARG A 13 8.91 -1.64 -6.25
C ARG A 13 7.50 -1.07 -6.19
N VAL A 14 7.37 0.25 -6.11
CA VAL A 14 6.09 0.95 -6.17
C VAL A 14 5.41 0.73 -7.52
N ALA A 15 6.15 0.84 -8.63
CA ALA A 15 5.60 0.63 -9.97
C ALA A 15 5.09 -0.81 -10.17
N GLU A 16 5.85 -1.80 -9.70
CA GLU A 16 5.46 -3.23 -9.75
C GLU A 16 4.21 -3.49 -8.90
N ALA A 17 4.16 -3.01 -7.65
CA ALA A 17 3.01 -3.18 -6.76
C ALA A 17 1.76 -2.47 -7.31
N ARG A 18 1.94 -1.25 -7.86
CA ARG A 18 0.86 -0.49 -8.51
C ARG A 18 0.33 -1.21 -9.75
N ALA A 19 1.21 -1.74 -10.60
CA ALA A 19 0.81 -2.48 -11.79
C ALA A 19 -0.03 -3.70 -11.41
N TYR A 20 0.40 -4.45 -10.38
CA TYR A 20 -0.38 -5.57 -9.84
C TYR A 20 -1.75 -5.11 -9.33
N LEU A 21 -1.80 -4.08 -8.48
CA LEU A 21 -3.07 -3.62 -7.91
C LEU A 21 -4.03 -3.04 -8.96
N ASN A 22 -3.49 -2.43 -10.03
CA ASN A 22 -4.27 -1.96 -11.18
C ASN A 22 -5.01 -3.09 -11.90
N THR A 23 -4.43 -4.30 -11.96
CA THR A 23 -5.12 -5.46 -12.56
C THR A 23 -6.39 -5.86 -11.79
N LEU A 24 -6.47 -5.49 -10.50
CA LEU A 24 -7.57 -5.85 -9.61
C LEU A 24 -8.58 -4.72 -9.39
N THR A 25 -8.21 -3.49 -9.73
CA THR A 25 -8.95 -2.28 -9.34
C THR A 25 -9.24 -1.34 -10.50
N ASP A 26 -9.13 -1.82 -11.74
CA ASP A 26 -9.43 -1.10 -12.98
C ASP A 26 -8.61 0.19 -13.13
N GLY A 27 -7.31 0.13 -12.86
CA GLY A 27 -6.42 1.27 -13.06
C GLY A 27 -6.48 2.36 -11.96
N ARG A 28 -7.23 2.14 -10.88
CA ARG A 28 -7.40 3.12 -9.79
C ARG A 28 -6.24 3.17 -8.80
N ALA A 29 -5.22 2.31 -8.94
CA ALA A 29 -4.11 2.26 -7.99
C ALA A 29 -3.16 3.46 -8.17
N MET A 30 -2.92 4.14 -7.06
CA MET A 30 -2.03 5.30 -6.96
C MET A 30 -0.70 4.89 -6.30
N PRO A 31 0.44 5.44 -6.74
CA PRO A 31 1.70 5.27 -6.04
C PRO A 31 1.65 5.96 -4.67
N ALA A 32 2.36 5.40 -3.67
CA ALA A 32 2.41 5.94 -2.32
C ALA A 32 3.86 6.26 -1.90
N LEU A 33 4.47 5.47 -1.02
CA LEU A 33 5.81 5.69 -0.50
C LEU A 33 6.84 4.89 -1.31
N ALA A 34 7.90 5.56 -1.78
CA ALA A 34 9.05 4.90 -2.41
C ALA A 34 10.19 4.65 -1.40
N LEU A 35 10.19 5.37 -0.28
CA LEU A 35 11.19 5.24 0.78
C LEU A 35 10.48 4.89 2.09
N ALA A 36 11.06 3.96 2.84
CA ALA A 36 10.65 3.69 4.21
C ALA A 36 11.33 4.71 5.14
N SER A 37 10.54 5.34 6.01
CA SER A 37 11.09 6.21 7.04
C SER A 37 11.64 5.36 8.18
N THR A 38 12.93 5.48 8.46
CA THR A 38 13.54 4.96 9.69
C THR A 38 14.03 6.14 10.52
N ASP A 39 14.00 6.05 11.85
CA ASP A 39 14.49 7.12 12.77
C ASP A 39 15.99 7.44 12.62
N SER A 40 16.68 6.71 11.75
CA SER A 40 18.06 6.95 11.37
C SER A 40 18.11 7.75 10.07
N ASN A 41 19.12 8.62 9.93
CA ASN A 41 19.41 9.45 8.75
C ASN A 41 19.82 8.64 7.49
N ILE A 42 19.35 7.39 7.40
CA ILE A 42 19.62 6.39 6.38
C ILE A 42 18.34 6.17 5.60
N TRP A 43 18.36 6.50 4.31
CA TRP A 43 17.24 6.28 3.43
C TRP A 43 17.20 4.83 2.96
N GLN A 44 16.10 4.15 3.24
CA GLN A 44 15.86 2.78 2.81
C GLN A 44 14.72 2.75 1.80
N PRO A 45 14.82 1.94 0.72
CA PRO A 45 13.69 1.70 -0.16
C PRO A 45 12.59 0.97 0.62
N VAL A 46 11.34 1.22 0.26
CA VAL A 46 10.21 0.38 0.70
C VAL A 46 10.46 -1.10 0.41
N GLY A 47 9.98 -1.98 1.27
CA GLY A 47 10.18 -3.42 1.16
C GLY A 47 9.62 -4.03 -0.12
N GLU A 48 10.09 -5.23 -0.46
CA GLU A 48 9.72 -5.91 -1.71
C GLU A 48 8.41 -6.68 -1.56
N GLU A 49 8.20 -7.23 -0.36
CA GLU A 49 7.01 -7.96 0.04
C GLU A 49 5.73 -7.15 -0.18
N ASN A 50 4.68 -7.82 -0.64
CA ASN A 50 3.35 -7.24 -0.77
C ASN A 50 2.47 -7.85 0.31
N LEU A 51 2.04 -7.03 1.27
CA LEU A 51 1.03 -7.38 2.25
C LEU A 51 -0.17 -6.47 2.02
N TYR A 52 -1.39 -7.01 2.07
CA TYR A 52 -2.57 -6.18 1.86
C TYR A 52 -3.11 -5.67 3.20
N ALA A 53 -3.56 -4.43 3.23
CA ALA A 53 -4.24 -3.82 4.36
C ALA A 53 -5.43 -3.00 3.90
N PHE A 54 -6.51 -3.02 4.68
CA PHE A 54 -7.64 -2.11 4.51
C PHE A 54 -7.61 -1.09 5.65
N VAL A 55 -7.66 0.18 5.31
CA VAL A 55 -7.67 1.32 6.22
C VAL A 55 -9.03 2.02 6.08
N ASP A 56 -9.60 2.46 7.19
CA ASP A 56 -10.85 3.23 7.23
C ASP A 56 -10.63 4.55 8.00
N GLU A 57 -11.70 5.35 8.16
CA GLU A 57 -11.67 6.62 8.91
C GLU A 57 -11.19 6.44 10.37
N SER A 58 -11.37 5.27 10.98
CA SER A 58 -10.97 5.01 12.36
C SER A 58 -9.45 4.98 12.55
N ALA A 59 -8.68 4.87 11.44
CA ALA A 59 -7.23 4.94 11.44
C ALA A 59 -6.67 6.38 11.44
N GLY A 60 -7.53 7.41 11.59
CA GLY A 60 -7.11 8.81 11.68
C GLY A 60 -6.96 9.51 10.33
N PHE A 61 -7.57 8.96 9.27
CA PHE A 61 -7.58 9.54 7.93
C PHE A 61 -8.95 10.12 7.60
N VAL A 62 -8.97 11.36 7.09
CA VAL A 62 -10.19 12.00 6.61
C VAL A 62 -10.49 11.42 5.22
N LEU A 63 -11.41 10.46 5.15
CA LEU A 63 -12.07 10.18 3.89
C LEU A 63 -13.07 11.32 3.67
N THR A 64 -12.95 12.04 2.56
CA THR A 64 -13.91 13.11 2.23
C THR A 64 -15.32 12.56 1.94
N ASP A 65 -15.41 11.24 1.75
CA ASP A 65 -16.61 10.54 1.33
C ASP A 65 -16.78 9.34 2.29
N ASN A 66 -17.66 9.43 3.29
CA ASN A 66 -17.93 8.43 4.35
C ASN A 66 -18.41 7.04 3.87
N SER A 67 -17.91 6.48 2.77
CA SER A 67 -18.52 5.31 2.11
C SER A 67 -17.56 4.20 1.72
N GLY A 68 -16.26 4.28 2.05
CA GLY A 68 -15.30 3.28 1.60
C GLY A 68 -14.09 3.04 2.50
N TYR A 69 -13.29 2.07 2.08
CA TYR A 69 -11.99 1.71 2.63
C TYR A 69 -10.89 2.21 1.68
N ILE A 70 -9.71 2.44 2.22
CA ILE A 70 -8.47 2.52 1.45
C ILE A 70 -7.83 1.14 1.47
N LEU A 71 -7.61 0.55 0.31
CA LEU A 71 -6.76 -0.62 0.17
C LEU A 71 -5.33 -0.17 -0.03
N ALA A 72 -4.40 -0.68 0.77
CA ALA A 72 -2.98 -0.45 0.63
C ALA A 72 -2.23 -1.77 0.42
N LEU A 73 -1.26 -1.78 -0.49
CA LEU A 73 -0.19 -2.78 -0.47
C LEU A 73 1.00 -2.19 0.28
N VAL A 74 1.37 -2.83 1.37
CA VAL A 74 2.41 -2.37 2.29
C VAL A 74 3.57 -3.36 2.33
N ASP A 75 4.71 -2.86 2.79
CA ASP A 75 5.81 -3.73 3.21
C ASP A 75 5.62 -4.25 4.64
N LYS A 76 6.56 -5.05 5.14
CA LYS A 76 6.49 -5.62 6.51
C LYS A 76 6.49 -4.58 7.64
N THR A 77 6.91 -3.35 7.35
CA THR A 77 6.93 -2.24 8.31
C THR A 77 5.62 -1.46 8.31
N GLY A 78 4.73 -1.75 7.35
CA GLY A 78 3.49 -1.02 7.14
C GLY A 78 3.63 0.16 6.17
N SER A 79 4.80 0.37 5.56
CA SER A 79 4.99 1.43 4.57
C SER A 79 4.22 1.12 3.29
N SER A 80 3.24 1.96 2.94
CA SER A 80 2.40 1.75 1.76
C SER A 80 3.17 2.03 0.47
N LYS A 81 3.18 1.06 -0.45
CA LYS A 81 3.75 1.21 -1.80
C LYS A 81 2.73 1.75 -2.79
N THR A 82 1.50 1.28 -2.69
CA THR A 82 0.40 1.72 -3.54
C THR A 82 -0.91 1.64 -2.78
N ILE A 83 -1.84 2.53 -3.13
CA ILE A 83 -3.14 2.63 -2.50
C ILE A 83 -4.27 2.74 -3.52
N VAL A 84 -5.47 2.32 -3.13
CA VAL A 84 -6.72 2.55 -3.84
C VAL A 84 -7.72 3.07 -2.82
N GLN A 85 -8.28 4.25 -3.09
CA GLN A 85 -9.30 4.86 -2.24
C GLN A 85 -10.72 4.52 -2.74
N GLY A 86 -11.72 4.67 -1.88
CA GLY A 86 -13.13 4.45 -2.25
C GLY A 86 -13.47 2.98 -2.52
N VAL A 87 -12.83 2.05 -1.82
CA VAL A 87 -13.15 0.63 -1.91
C VAL A 87 -14.42 0.35 -1.10
N THR A 88 -15.49 -0.07 -1.76
CA THR A 88 -16.74 -0.41 -1.07
C THR A 88 -16.62 -1.71 -0.25
N PRO A 89 -17.49 -1.95 0.75
CA PRO A 89 -17.49 -3.21 1.53
C PRO A 89 -17.56 -4.47 0.65
N LYS A 90 -18.41 -4.45 -0.39
CA LYS A 90 -18.54 -5.56 -1.34
C LYS A 90 -17.25 -5.79 -2.15
N GLN A 91 -16.58 -4.71 -2.56
CA GLN A 91 -15.29 -4.82 -3.26
C GLN A 91 -14.19 -5.34 -2.34
N LYS A 92 -14.17 -4.90 -1.07
CA LYS A 92 -13.24 -5.40 -0.05
C LYS A 92 -13.33 -6.91 0.10
N GLU A 93 -14.54 -7.46 0.27
CA GLU A 93 -14.73 -8.92 0.39
C GLU A 93 -14.24 -9.69 -0.84
N ASN A 94 -14.49 -9.17 -2.04
CA ASN A 94 -14.01 -9.77 -3.28
C ASN A 94 -12.47 -9.74 -3.35
N LEU A 95 -11.87 -8.59 -3.02
CA LEU A 95 -10.42 -8.41 -3.03
C LEU A 95 -9.74 -9.30 -1.98
N GLU A 96 -10.31 -9.46 -0.79
CA GLU A 96 -9.81 -10.38 0.22
C GLU A 96 -9.77 -11.83 -0.28
N LYS A 97 -10.78 -12.27 -1.05
CA LYS A 97 -10.79 -13.59 -1.68
C LYS A 97 -9.68 -13.72 -2.72
N VAL A 98 -9.49 -12.70 -3.56
CA VAL A 98 -8.41 -12.66 -4.57
C VAL A 98 -7.04 -12.72 -3.90
N PHE A 99 -6.81 -11.94 -2.85
CA PHE A 99 -5.54 -11.95 -2.12
C PHE A 99 -5.27 -13.29 -1.44
N LYS A 100 -6.28 -13.90 -0.83
CA LYS A 100 -6.17 -15.26 -0.26
C LYS A 100 -5.84 -16.30 -1.34
N ALA A 101 -6.50 -16.25 -2.50
CA ALA A 101 -6.22 -17.15 -3.62
C ALA A 101 -4.79 -16.96 -4.18
N ALA A 102 -4.27 -15.73 -4.13
CA ALA A 102 -2.92 -15.39 -4.54
C ALA A 102 -1.86 -15.62 -3.43
N ASN A 103 -2.23 -16.16 -2.27
CA ASN A 103 -1.37 -16.32 -1.09
C ASN A 103 -0.69 -15.02 -0.62
N ILE A 104 -1.35 -13.88 -0.82
CA ILE A 104 -0.86 -12.59 -0.33
C ILE A 104 -1.31 -12.44 1.13
N PRO A 105 -0.37 -12.28 2.09
CA PRO A 105 -0.74 -12.18 3.49
C PRO A 105 -1.41 -10.84 3.81
N LYS A 106 -2.29 -10.85 4.81
CA LYS A 106 -2.86 -9.64 5.39
C LYS A 106 -1.84 -9.00 6.32
N PHE A 107 -1.73 -7.67 6.28
CA PHE A 107 -0.98 -6.91 7.27
C PHE A 107 -1.89 -6.50 8.43
N GLU A 108 -1.45 -6.76 9.67
CA GLU A 108 -2.19 -6.45 10.89
C GLU A 108 -1.59 -5.30 11.70
N GLY A 109 -0.49 -4.70 11.23
CA GLY A 109 0.17 -3.59 11.89
C GLY A 109 -0.40 -2.21 11.52
N LYS A 110 0.25 -1.16 12.01
CA LYS A 110 -0.08 0.23 11.66
C LYS A 110 0.35 0.53 10.23
N VAL A 111 -0.60 0.86 9.37
CA VAL A 111 -0.33 1.28 7.99
C VAL A 111 0.18 2.72 7.98
N ILE A 112 1.24 2.95 7.22
CA ILE A 112 1.83 4.27 6.97
C ILE A 112 1.41 4.70 5.56
N LEU A 113 0.52 5.68 5.50
CA LEU A 113 0.05 6.30 4.26
C LEU A 113 0.88 7.56 3.94
N PRO A 114 0.97 7.96 2.66
CA PRO A 114 1.53 9.26 2.29
C PRO A 114 0.64 10.37 2.87
N VAL A 115 1.25 11.29 3.61
CA VAL A 115 0.62 12.52 4.13
C VAL A 115 0.76 13.68 3.15
#